data_AF-A0A955K9H5-F1
#
_entry.id   AF-A0A955K9H5-F1
#
_cell.length_a   1.000
_cell.length_b   1.000
_cell.length_c   1.000
_cell.angle_alpha   90.00
_cell.angle_beta   90.00
_cell.angle_gamma   90.00
#
_symmetry.space_group_name_H-M   'P 1'
#
loop_
_entity.id
_entity.type
_entity.pdbx_description
1 polymer ?
#
loop_
_entity_poly.entity_id
_entity_poly.type
_entity_poly.pdbx_seq_one_letter_code
_entity_poly.pdbx_strand_id
1 'polypeptide(L)'
;MNTHTTKEIAVAILMIIVAGICMFYAMTPMMYLTVHIIAIGFFVLFAITIWRTKPIDEREAAHRAISSDIAFTIGGVLLGIGMMYQIYTEGHIDVWLIAVLASMVIARAVSQVWLDKHN
;
A
#
# COMPACT_ATOMS: atom_id res chain seq x y z
N MET A 1 19.55 3.70 8.76
CA MET A 1 18.12 3.43 8.63
C MET A 1 17.42 3.73 9.94
N ASN A 2 16.54 4.73 9.92
CA ASN A 2 15.78 5.16 11.08
C ASN A 2 14.82 4.04 11.54
N THR A 3 14.51 3.94 12.84
CA THR A 3 13.60 2.87 13.36
C THR A 3 12.18 2.96 12.78
N HIS A 4 11.79 4.14 12.27
CA HIS A 4 10.56 4.37 11.54
C HIS A 4 10.62 3.80 10.11
N THR A 5 11.68 4.10 9.37
CA THR A 5 11.92 3.58 8.00
C THR A 5 11.95 2.05 7.98
N THR A 6 12.57 1.42 8.99
CA THR A 6 12.58 -0.06 9.10
C THR A 6 11.18 -0.65 9.27
N LYS A 7 10.30 0.02 10.02
CA LYS A 7 8.90 -0.43 10.20
C LYS A 7 8.09 -0.28 8.92
N GLU A 8 8.24 0.83 8.22
CA GLU A 8 7.57 1.09 6.94
C GLU A 8 7.98 0.05 5.88
N ILE A 9 9.28 -0.26 5.78
CA ILE A 9 9.78 -1.30 4.89
C ILE A 9 9.25 -2.69 5.30
N ALA A 10 9.22 -3.01 6.59
CA ALA A 10 8.68 -4.29 7.05
C ALA A 10 7.19 -4.45 6.69
N VAL A 11 6.39 -3.40 6.85
CA VAL A 11 4.97 -3.41 6.44
C VAL A 11 4.83 -3.48 4.92
N ALA A 12 5.69 -2.80 4.15
CA ALA A 12 5.70 -2.88 2.69
C ALA A 12 6.01 -4.30 2.19
N ILE A 13 7.01 -4.97 2.78
CA ILE A 13 7.36 -6.36 2.46
C ILE A 13 6.17 -7.29 2.78
N LEU A 14 5.56 -7.12 3.96
CA LEU A 14 4.39 -7.89 4.34
C LEU A 14 3.24 -7.69 3.34
N MET A 15 2.99 -6.46 2.89
CA MET A 15 2.00 -6.14 1.86
C MET A 15 2.28 -6.84 0.53
N ILE A 16 3.55 -6.89 0.09
CA ILE A 16 3.93 -7.59 -1.14
C ILE A 16 3.69 -9.09 -1.03
N ILE A 17 4.02 -9.68 0.13
CA ILE A 17 3.76 -11.10 0.39
C ILE A 17 2.25 -11.38 0.34
N VAL A 18 1.44 -10.56 1.02
CA VAL A 18 -0.02 -10.71 1.01
C VAL A 18 -0.58 -10.55 -0.40
N ALA A 19 -0.13 -9.55 -1.17
CA ALA A 19 -0.53 -9.38 -2.57
C ALA A 19 -0.18 -10.58 -3.45
N GLY A 20 1.01 -11.17 -3.25
CA GLY A 20 1.42 -12.40 -3.94
C GLY A 20 0.52 -13.60 -3.60
N ILE A 21 0.09 -13.72 -2.34
CA ILE A 21 -0.87 -14.75 -1.90
C ILE A 21 -2.24 -14.52 -2.57
N CYS A 22 -2.69 -13.26 -2.68
CA CYS A 22 -3.97 -12.94 -3.32
C CYS A 22 -4.03 -13.32 -4.81
N MET A 23 -2.89 -13.38 -5.50
CA MET A 23 -2.81 -13.80 -6.91
C MET A 23 -2.96 -15.33 -7.11
N PHE A 24 -2.99 -16.10 -6.02
CA PHE A 24 -3.09 -17.55 -6.11
C PHE A 24 -4.55 -17.98 -6.38
N TYR A 25 -4.84 -18.37 -7.62
CA TYR A 25 -6.21 -18.65 -8.10
C TYR A 25 -6.86 -19.93 -7.52
N ALA A 26 -6.12 -20.80 -6.84
CA ALA A 26 -6.62 -22.11 -6.38
C ALA A 26 -7.32 -22.09 -5.00
N MET A 27 -7.84 -20.94 -4.55
CA MET A 27 -8.48 -20.80 -3.23
C MET A 27 -9.98 -21.10 -3.26
N THR A 28 -10.53 -21.60 -2.16
CA THR A 28 -11.99 -21.70 -2.00
C THR A 28 -12.61 -20.29 -1.91
N PRO A 29 -13.89 -20.09 -2.30
CA PRO A 29 -14.50 -18.76 -2.33
C PRO A 29 -14.44 -18.01 -0.99
N MET A 30 -14.63 -18.72 0.13
CA MET A 30 -14.54 -18.12 1.47
C MET A 30 -13.12 -17.70 1.82
N MET A 31 -12.12 -18.52 1.47
CA MET A 31 -10.70 -18.21 1.70
C MET A 31 -10.24 -17.02 0.85
N TYR A 32 -10.72 -16.95 -0.40
CA TYR A 32 -10.44 -15.85 -1.32
C TYR A 32 -10.93 -14.51 -0.74
N LEU A 33 -12.19 -14.44 -0.27
CA LEU A 33 -12.75 -13.24 0.34
C LEU A 33 -11.95 -12.80 1.59
N THR A 34 -11.67 -13.74 2.49
CA THR A 34 -10.95 -13.43 3.74
C THR A 34 -9.55 -12.87 3.48
N VAL A 35 -8.80 -13.47 2.55
CA VAL A 35 -7.45 -13.02 2.20
C VAL A 35 -7.45 -11.61 1.61
N HIS A 36 -8.43 -11.27 0.76
CA HIS A 36 -8.53 -9.92 0.18
C HIS A 36 -8.93 -8.86 1.20
N ILE A 37 -9.83 -9.17 2.14
CA ILE A 37 -10.17 -8.27 3.25
C ILE A 37 -8.92 -7.99 4.11
N ILE A 38 -8.14 -9.03 4.41
CA ILE A 38 -6.88 -8.91 5.14
C ILE A 38 -5.89 -8.02 4.36
N ALA A 39 -5.77 -8.21 3.05
CA ALA A 39 -4.91 -7.39 2.20
C ALA A 39 -5.27 -5.90 2.25
N ILE A 40 -6.57 -5.59 2.20
CA ILE A 40 -7.06 -4.22 2.32
C ILE A 40 -6.79 -3.66 3.73
N GLY A 41 -6.95 -4.47 4.77
CA GLY A 41 -6.61 -4.09 6.14
C GLY A 41 -5.13 -3.74 6.31
N PHE A 42 -4.23 -4.55 5.74
CA PHE A 42 -2.80 -4.25 5.74
C PHE A 42 -2.46 -3.00 4.92
N PHE A 43 -3.16 -2.76 3.80
CA PHE A 43 -3.00 -1.54 3.03
C PHE A 43 -3.33 -0.30 3.87
N VAL A 44 -4.45 -0.33 4.59
CA VAL A 44 -4.84 0.76 5.50
C VAL A 44 -3.78 0.97 6.59
N LEU A 45 -3.25 -0.11 7.17
CA LEU A 45 -2.17 -0.02 8.14
C LEU A 45 -0.91 0.64 7.56
N PHE A 46 -0.53 0.27 6.33
CA PHE A 46 0.58 0.88 5.61
C PHE A 46 0.32 2.38 5.36
N ALA A 47 -0.85 2.74 4.87
CA ALA A 47 -1.23 4.14 4.62
C ALA A 47 -1.13 5.01 5.90
N ILE A 48 -1.52 4.47 7.06
CA ILE A 48 -1.39 5.17 8.35
C ILE A 48 0.08 5.41 8.73
N THR A 49 0.98 4.47 8.43
CA THR A 49 2.41 4.63 8.75
C THR A 49 3.08 5.74 7.94
N ILE A 50 2.63 5.98 6.70
CA ILE A 50 3.16 7.01 5.81
C ILE A 50 3.00 8.42 6.40
N TRP A 51 1.89 8.70 7.09
CA TRP A 51 1.59 10.05 7.60
C TRP A 51 2.48 10.50 8.76
N ARG A 52 3.40 9.65 9.25
CA ARG A 52 4.28 9.96 10.38
C ARG A 52 5.62 10.57 9.98
N THR A 53 5.93 10.70 8.69
CA THR A 53 7.20 11.29 8.26
C THR A 53 7.19 12.80 8.50
N LYS A 54 8.10 13.30 9.34
CA LYS A 54 8.27 14.74 9.57
C LYS A 54 9.17 15.33 8.48
N PRO A 55 8.72 16.34 7.72
CA PRO A 55 9.60 17.05 6.81
C PRO A 55 10.67 17.81 7.61
N ILE A 56 11.93 17.57 7.27
CA ILE A 56 13.09 18.29 7.81
C ILE A 56 13.16 19.62 7.05
N ASP A 57 12.41 20.59 7.58
CA ASP A 57 12.49 22.05 7.39
C ASP A 57 13.13 22.58 6.10
N GLU A 58 12.47 22.35 4.97
CA GLU A 58 12.51 23.21 3.78
C GLU A 58 11.08 23.31 3.26
N ARG A 59 10.50 24.51 3.27
CA ARG A 59 9.06 24.72 3.03
C ARG A 59 8.55 24.05 1.74
N GLU A 60 9.36 24.05 0.68
CA GLU A 60 9.04 23.36 -0.57
C GLU A 60 9.11 21.83 -0.47
N ALA A 61 10.08 21.28 0.26
CA ALA A 61 10.20 19.84 0.48
C ALA A 61 9.00 19.30 1.28
N ALA A 62 8.51 20.07 2.25
CA ALA A 62 7.30 19.74 3.01
C ALA A 62 6.06 19.66 2.12
N HIS A 63 5.85 20.66 1.24
CA HIS A 63 4.71 20.65 0.32
C HIS A 63 4.76 19.50 -0.69
N ARG A 64 5.95 19.16 -1.21
CA ARG A 64 6.14 18.00 -2.10
C ARG A 64 5.83 16.68 -1.40
N ALA A 65 6.30 16.50 -0.16
CA ALA A 65 6.03 15.30 0.63
C ALA A 65 4.53 15.12 0.90
N ILE A 66 3.85 16.17 1.38
CA ILE A 66 2.41 16.14 1.66
C ILE A 66 1.61 15.81 0.40
N SER A 67 1.94 16.44 -0.74
CA SER A 67 1.26 16.17 -2.01
C SER A 67 1.40 14.69 -2.44
N SER A 68 2.60 14.13 -2.33
CA SER A 68 2.86 12.72 -2.64
C SER A 68 2.08 11.78 -1.70
N ASP A 69 2.02 12.09 -0.41
CA ASP A 69 1.33 11.27 0.59
C ASP A 69 -0.19 11.28 0.37
N ILE A 70 -0.75 12.44 0.05
CA ILE A 70 -2.17 12.58 -0.30
C ILE A 70 -2.49 11.79 -1.57
N ALA A 71 -1.66 11.92 -2.63
CA ALA A 71 -1.87 11.20 -3.87
C ALA A 71 -1.84 9.67 -3.66
N PHE A 72 -0.87 9.18 -2.88
CA PHE A 72 -0.79 7.76 -2.51
C PHE A 72 -2.04 7.30 -1.74
N THR A 73 -2.46 8.09 -0.75
CA THR A 73 -3.62 7.76 0.09
C THR A 73 -4.90 7.74 -0.73
N ILE A 74 -5.16 8.75 -1.56
CA ILE A 74 -6.35 8.82 -2.41
C ILE A 74 -6.36 7.66 -3.42
N GLY A 75 -5.25 7.41 -4.11
CA GLY A 75 -5.17 6.30 -5.07
C GLY A 75 -5.45 4.94 -4.41
N GLY A 76 -4.91 4.72 -3.21
CA GLY A 76 -5.18 3.53 -2.44
C GLY A 76 -6.61 3.39 -1.93
N VAL A 77 -7.22 4.49 -1.49
CA VAL A 77 -8.65 4.51 -1.10
C VAL A 77 -9.53 4.17 -2.29
N LEU A 78 -9.27 4.76 -3.46
CA LEU A 78 -10.02 4.45 -4.68
C LEU A 78 -9.86 2.99 -5.11
N LEU A 79 -8.64 2.44 -5.01
CA LEU A 79 -8.40 1.00 -5.24
C LEU A 79 -9.17 0.13 -4.24
N GLY A 80 -9.17 0.49 -2.96
CA GLY A 80 -9.93 -0.21 -1.93
C GLY A 80 -11.44 -0.20 -2.21
N ILE A 81 -11.99 0.94 -2.62
CA ILE A 81 -13.40 1.05 -3.04
C ILE A 81 -13.67 0.18 -4.28
N GLY A 82 -12.78 0.21 -5.28
CA GLY A 82 -12.89 -0.63 -6.47
C GLY A 82 -12.88 -2.14 -6.16
N MET A 83 -11.99 -2.56 -5.26
CA MET A 83 -11.94 -3.96 -4.79
C MET A 83 -13.22 -4.35 -4.03
N MET A 84 -13.73 -3.47 -3.16
CA MET A 84 -14.99 -3.71 -2.45
C MET A 84 -16.17 -3.82 -3.42
N TYR A 85 -16.20 -2.97 -4.44
CA TYR A 85 -17.23 -3.04 -5.48
C TYR A 85 -17.17 -4.37 -6.23
N GLN A 86 -16.00 -4.79 -6.73
CA GLN A 86 -15.82 -6.06 -7.43
C GLN A 86 -16.17 -7.29 -6.56
N ILE A 87 -15.78 -7.28 -5.28
CA ILE A 87 -16.21 -8.34 -4.33
C ILE A 87 -17.73 -8.43 -4.29
N TYR A 88 -18.44 -7.30 -4.19
CA TYR A 88 -19.88 -7.29 -4.04
C TYR A 88 -20.62 -7.64 -5.34
N THR A 89 -20.13 -7.20 -6.50
CA THR A 89 -20.80 -7.42 -7.80
C THR A 89 -20.43 -8.74 -8.45
N GLU A 90 -19.15 -9.11 -8.41
CA GLU A 90 -18.59 -10.23 -9.18
C GLU A 90 -18.15 -11.40 -8.28
N GLY A 91 -18.04 -11.20 -6.97
CA GLY A 91 -17.59 -12.22 -6.02
C GLY A 91 -16.09 -12.55 -6.10
N HIS A 92 -15.35 -11.85 -6.95
CA HIS A 92 -13.90 -11.98 -7.12
C HIS A 92 -13.28 -10.60 -7.37
N ILE A 93 -11.97 -10.48 -7.20
CA ILE A 93 -11.20 -9.26 -7.47
C ILE A 93 -10.31 -9.50 -8.69
N ASP A 94 -10.26 -8.51 -9.58
CA ASP A 94 -9.33 -8.54 -10.69
C ASP A 94 -7.88 -8.43 -10.18
N VAL A 95 -7.03 -9.34 -10.64
CA VAL A 95 -5.60 -9.36 -10.35
C VAL A 95 -4.92 -8.04 -10.71
N TRP A 96 -5.45 -7.30 -11.70
CA TRP A 96 -4.94 -5.97 -12.03
C TRP A 96 -5.07 -4.97 -10.89
N LEU A 97 -6.16 -4.97 -10.12
CA LEU A 97 -6.31 -4.07 -8.97
C LEU A 97 -5.24 -4.36 -7.91
N ILE A 98 -4.94 -5.64 -7.69
CA ILE A 98 -3.92 -6.10 -6.74
C ILE A 98 -2.53 -5.71 -7.24
N ALA A 99 -2.26 -5.89 -8.54
CA ALA A 99 -0.99 -5.53 -9.16
C ALA A 99 -0.74 -4.01 -9.10
N VAL A 100 -1.77 -3.18 -9.32
CA VAL A 100 -1.67 -1.73 -9.17
C VAL A 100 -1.37 -1.37 -7.71
N LEU A 101 -2.08 -1.96 -6.75
CA LEU A 101 -1.81 -1.71 -5.33
C LEU A 101 -0.39 -2.11 -4.93
N ALA A 102 0.09 -3.28 -5.36
CA ALA A 102 1.44 -3.74 -5.11
C ALA A 102 2.49 -2.82 -5.73
N SER A 103 2.28 -2.37 -6.97
CA SER A 103 3.21 -1.46 -7.64
C SER A 103 3.30 -0.09 -6.97
N MET A 104 2.17 0.45 -6.47
CA MET A 104 2.17 1.68 -5.66
C MET A 104 3.00 1.51 -4.39
N VAL A 105 2.82 0.41 -3.65
CA VAL A 105 3.57 0.11 -2.42
C VAL A 105 5.06 -0.03 -2.72
N ILE A 106 5.44 -0.76 -3.77
CA ILE A 106 6.83 -0.91 -4.19
C ILE A 106 7.44 0.45 -4.55
N ALA A 107 6.77 1.23 -5.39
CA ALA A 107 7.25 2.55 -5.80
C ALA A 107 7.49 3.47 -4.59
N ARG A 108 6.59 3.44 -3.61
CA ARG A 108 6.74 4.20 -2.36
C ARG A 108 7.93 3.71 -1.52
N ALA A 109 8.04 2.40 -1.31
CA ALA A 109 9.14 1.82 -0.54
C ALA A 109 10.51 2.13 -1.17
N VAL A 110 10.63 2.01 -2.49
CA VAL A 110 11.86 2.37 -3.23
C VAL A 110 12.18 3.86 -3.06
N SER A 111 11.17 4.72 -3.18
CA SER A 111 11.35 6.17 -3.02
C SER A 111 11.87 6.53 -1.61
N GLN A 112 11.35 5.87 -0.58
CA GLN A 112 11.80 6.08 0.80
C GLN A 112 13.22 5.58 1.05
N VAL A 113 13.59 4.40 0.53
CA VAL A 113 14.97 3.89 0.64
C VAL A 113 15.94 4.83 -0.07
N TRP A 114 15.54 5.39 -1.21
CA TRP A 114 16.36 6.35 -1.94
C TRP A 114 16.57 7.66 -1.18
N LEU A 115 15.52 8.16 -0.52
CA LEU A 115 15.58 9.34 0.35
C LEU A 115 16.42 9.09 1.62
N ASP A 116 16.29 7.95 2.29
CA ASP A 116 17.10 7.59 3.48
C ASP A 116 18.59 7.43 3.13
N LYS A 117 18.92 7.15 1.86
CA LYS A 117 20.31 7.04 1.38
C LYS A 117 20.93 8.40 1.04
N HIS A 118 20.13 9.40 0.65
CA HIS A 118 20.61 10.72 0.21
C HIS A 118 20.43 11.83 1.24
N ASN A 119 19.83 11.53 2.40
CA ASN A 119 19.83 12.37 3.61
C ASN A 119 20.85 11.84 4.63
#